data_AF-A0A0J1FXQ7-F1
#
_entry.id   AF-A0A0J1FXQ7-F1
#
_cell.length_a   1.000
_cell.length_b   1.000
_cell.length_c   1.000
_cell.angle_alpha   90.00
_cell.angle_beta   90.00
_cell.angle_gamma   90.00
#
_symmetry.space_group_name_H-M   'P 1'
#
loop_
_entity.id
_entity.type
_entity.pdbx_description
1 polymer ?
#
loop_
_entity_poly.entity_id
_entity_poly.type
_entity_poly.pdbx_seq_one_letter_code
_entity_poly.pdbx_strand_id
1 'polypeptide(L)'
;MKLHIISNALNTKAYMETLDAYVNDRISFMIARFDPAVNRAIKYAIADKLLTQQKNGKFRLADKGKSLVKKMDKEKDLLVIEKDYLSKLGTKLTDEKLESLISYWRYSNADN
;
A
#
# COMPACT_ATOMS: atom_id res chain seq x y z
N MET A 1 -3.08 -6.02 5.05
CA MET A 1 -2.54 -4.86 5.79
C MET A 1 -1.69 -3.92 4.92
N LYS A 2 -0.63 -4.40 4.25
CA LYS A 2 0.28 -3.57 3.43
C LYS A 2 -0.43 -2.61 2.45
N LEU A 3 -1.44 -3.09 1.71
CA LEU A 3 -2.23 -2.25 0.80
C LEU A 3 -3.02 -1.15 1.49
N HIS A 4 -3.52 -1.36 2.72
CA HIS A 4 -4.20 -0.30 3.48
C HIS A 4 -3.22 0.78 3.93
N ILE A 5 -2.01 0.40 4.35
CA ILE A 5 -0.96 1.37 4.73
C ILE A 5 -0.60 2.25 3.53
N ILE A 6 -0.37 1.64 2.37
CA ILE A 6 -0.05 2.38 1.14
C ILE A 6 -1.25 3.26 0.73
N SER A 7 -2.47 2.74 0.74
CA SER A 7 -3.67 3.53 0.43
C SER A 7 -3.83 4.72 1.37
N ASN A 8 -3.56 4.54 2.67
CA ASN A 8 -3.61 5.62 3.64
C ASN A 8 -2.51 6.65 3.39
N ALA A 9 -1.30 6.22 3.04
CA ALA A 9 -0.20 7.11 2.69
C ALA A 9 -0.52 7.97 1.46
N LEU A 10 -1.15 7.40 0.44
CA LEU A 10 -1.50 8.12 -0.79
C LEU A 10 -2.60 9.17 -0.62
N ASN A 11 -3.33 9.21 0.52
CA ASN A 11 -4.40 10.18 0.73
C ASN A 11 -3.90 11.63 0.90
N THR A 12 -2.75 11.83 1.56
CA THR A 12 -2.21 13.18 1.80
C THR A 12 -0.68 13.16 1.81
N LYS A 13 -0.07 14.30 1.47
CA LYS A 13 1.39 14.46 1.55
C LYS A 13 1.96 14.18 2.95
N ALA A 14 1.24 14.59 4.00
CA ALA A 14 1.67 14.34 5.38
C ALA A 14 1.73 12.84 5.71
N TYR A 15 0.81 12.03 5.18
CA TYR A 15 0.83 10.59 5.36
C TYR A 15 1.91 9.90 4.51
N MET A 16 2.23 10.43 3.32
CA MET A 16 3.41 10.01 2.55
C MET A 16 4.70 10.23 3.35
N GLU A 17 4.87 11.43 3.91
CA GLU A 17 6.04 11.79 4.72
C GLU A 17 6.16 10.94 5.99
N THR A 18 5.03 10.61 6.62
CA THR A 18 4.99 9.71 7.79
C THR A 18 5.44 8.30 7.42
N LEU A 19 4.91 7.74 6.32
CA LEU A 19 5.34 6.42 5.85
C LEU A 19 6.83 6.43 5.46
N ASP A 20 7.31 7.50 4.83
CA ASP A 20 8.73 7.66 4.50
C ASP A 20 9.61 7.71 5.74
N ALA A 21 9.23 8.48 6.76
CA ALA A 21 9.96 8.51 8.01
C ALA A 21 10.04 7.10 8.64
N TYR A 22 8.96 6.33 8.58
CA TYR A 22 8.90 4.98 9.14
C TYR A 22 9.76 3.97 8.36
N VAL A 23 9.63 3.93 7.03
CA VAL A 23 10.39 2.96 6.21
C VAL A 23 11.88 3.28 6.15
N ASN A 24 12.30 4.51 6.48
CA ASN A 24 13.69 4.92 6.60
C ASN A 24 14.17 5.02 8.07
N ASP A 25 13.45 4.39 9.02
CA ASP A 25 13.85 4.24 10.43
C ASP A 25 14.06 5.57 11.19
N ARG A 26 13.45 6.66 10.72
CA ARG A 26 13.45 7.97 11.40
C ARG A 26 12.41 8.03 12.52
N ILE A 27 11.37 7.21 12.43
CA ILE A 27 10.38 6.99 13.48
C ILE A 27 10.17 5.48 13.67
N SER A 28 9.91 5.06 14.90
CA SER A 28 9.73 3.65 15.25
C SER A 28 8.31 3.14 15.08
N PHE A 29 7.33 4.04 15.02
CA PHE A 29 5.92 3.71 14.85
C PHE A 29 5.21 4.75 13.99
N MET A 30 4.09 4.34 13.39
CA MET A 30 3.14 5.23 12.75
C MET A 30 1.71 4.71 12.97
N ILE A 31 0.72 5.58 12.81
CA ILE A 31 -0.69 5.16 12.80
C ILE A 31 -1.12 5.00 11.35
N ALA A 32 -1.64 3.83 11.00
CA ALA A 32 -2.28 3.61 9.72
C ALA A 32 -3.73 3.18 9.93
N ARG A 33 -4.65 3.76 9.16
CA ARG A 33 -6.07 3.43 9.24
C ARG A 33 -6.39 2.26 8.34
N PHE A 34 -7.21 1.35 8.85
CA PHE A 34 -7.83 0.33 8.02
C PHE A 34 -8.95 0.96 7.18
N ASP A 35 -8.91 0.72 5.88
CA ASP A 35 -9.91 1.24 4.94
C ASP A 35 -10.69 0.08 4.27
N PRO A 36 -11.98 -0.11 4.60
CA PRO A 36 -12.82 -1.12 3.97
C PRO A 36 -13.03 -0.91 2.46
N ALA A 37 -12.89 0.32 1.95
CA ALA A 37 -13.01 0.61 0.52
C ALA A 37 -11.90 -0.09 -0.29
N VAL A 38 -10.69 -0.21 0.27
CA VAL A 38 -9.59 -0.96 -0.34
C VAL A 38 -9.98 -2.42 -0.56
N ASN A 39 -10.66 -3.05 0.40
CA ASN A 39 -11.10 -4.44 0.24
C ASN A 39 -12.14 -4.59 -0.88
N ARG A 40 -13.06 -3.62 -1.01
CA ARG A 40 -14.04 -3.60 -2.09
C ARG A 40 -13.34 -3.41 -3.44
N ALA A 41 -12.40 -2.47 -3.53
CA ALA A 41 -11.61 -2.21 -4.74
C ALA A 41 -10.84 -3.46 -5.20
N ILE A 42 -10.22 -4.21 -4.26
CA ILE A 42 -9.54 -5.47 -4.57
C ILE A 42 -10.53 -6.50 -5.12
N LYS A 43 -11.71 -6.65 -4.50
CA LYS A 43 -12.75 -7.57 -4.99
C LYS A 43 -13.22 -7.23 -6.40
N TYR A 44 -13.46 -5.95 -6.68
CA TYR A 44 -13.81 -5.50 -8.03
C TYR A 44 -12.67 -5.75 -9.02
N ALA A 45 -11.43 -5.45 -8.65
CA ALA A 45 -10.27 -5.69 -9.50
C ALA A 45 -10.05 -7.18 -9.81
N ILE A 46 -10.37 -8.09 -8.89
CA ILE A 46 -10.36 -9.54 -9.13
C ILE A 46 -11.48 -9.93 -10.10
N ALA A 47 -12.72 -9.48 -9.85
CA ALA A 47 -13.87 -9.75 -10.71
C ALA A 47 -13.63 -9.25 -12.15
N ASP A 48 -13.01 -8.07 -12.28
CA ASP A 48 -12.64 -7.47 -13.57
C ASP A 48 -11.39 -8.09 -14.21
N LYS A 49 -10.79 -9.12 -13.60
CA LYS A 49 -9.58 -9.81 -14.07
C LYS A 49 -8.37 -8.87 -14.19
N LEU A 50 -8.30 -7.82 -13.38
CA LEU A 50 -7.12 -6.96 -13.24
C LEU A 50 -6.09 -7.57 -12.28
N LEU A 51 -6.57 -8.24 -11.23
CA LEU A 51 -5.77 -8.93 -10.22
C LEU A 51 -6.09 -10.42 -10.16
N THR A 52 -5.11 -11.22 -9.76
CA THR A 52 -5.30 -12.60 -9.32
C THR A 52 -4.75 -12.77 -7.91
N GLN A 53 -5.46 -13.53 -7.08
CA GLN A 53 -4.97 -13.95 -5.79
C GLN A 53 -4.15 -15.24 -5.94
N GLN A 54 -2.95 -15.25 -5.37
CA GLN A 54 -2.04 -16.39 -5.35
C GLN A 54 -2.41 -17.34 -4.20
N LYS A 55 -1.92 -18.59 -4.25
CA LYS A 55 -2.17 -19.61 -3.21
C LYS A 55 -1.74 -19.18 -1.81
N ASN A 56 -0.73 -18.31 -1.70
CA ASN A 56 -0.23 -17.75 -0.45
C ASN A 56 -1.01 -16.51 0.03
N GLY A 57 -2.15 -16.20 -0.59
CA GLY A 57 -2.98 -15.04 -0.26
C GLY A 57 -2.47 -13.70 -0.81
N LYS A 58 -1.26 -13.62 -1.36
CA LYS A 58 -0.72 -12.40 -2.00
C LYS A 58 -1.42 -12.15 -3.35
N PHE A 59 -1.40 -10.90 -3.82
CA PHE A 59 -2.02 -10.52 -5.10
C PHE A 59 -0.96 -10.29 -6.18
N ARG A 60 -1.31 -10.60 -7.42
CA ARG A 60 -0.51 -10.30 -8.61
C ARG A 60 -1.37 -9.65 -9.68
N LEU A 61 -0.77 -8.79 -10.51
CA LEU A 61 -1.42 -8.30 -11.73
C LEU A 61 -1.66 -9.44 -12.71
N ALA A 62 -2.90 -9.56 -13.18
CA ALA A 62 -3.26 -10.34 -14.35
C ALA A 62 -2.84 -9.59 -15.64
N ASP A 63 -2.93 -10.25 -16.80
CA ASP A 63 -2.47 -9.63 -18.06
C ASP A 63 -3.28 -8.38 -18.45
N LYS A 64 -4.60 -8.37 -18.16
CA LYS A 64 -5.43 -7.17 -18.30
C LYS A 64 -4.95 -6.05 -17.38
N GLY A 65 -4.62 -6.37 -16.12
CA GLY A 65 -4.07 -5.41 -15.16
C GLY A 65 -2.72 -4.83 -15.60
N LYS A 66 -1.80 -5.67 -16.06
CA LYS A 66 -0.50 -5.21 -16.61
C LYS A 66 -0.70 -4.28 -17.80
N SER A 67 -1.65 -4.60 -18.68
CA SER A 67 -1.97 -3.77 -19.85
C SER A 67 -2.56 -2.42 -19.46
N LEU A 68 -3.40 -2.38 -18.41
CA LEU A 68 -3.93 -1.16 -17.85
C LEU A 68 -2.82 -0.27 -17.27
N VAL A 69 -1.94 -0.84 -16.43
CA VAL A 69 -0.80 -0.10 -15.86
C VAL A 69 0.10 0.48 -16.96
N LYS A 70 0.42 -0.32 -17.99
CA LYS A 70 1.19 0.17 -19.15
C LYS A 70 0.53 1.33 -19.89
N LYS A 71 -0.80 1.40 -19.93
CA LYS A 71 -1.52 2.54 -20.51
C LYS A 71 -1.42 3.74 -19.59
N MET A 72 -1.65 3.54 -18.29
CA MET A 72 -1.51 4.60 -17.28
C MET A 72 -0.11 5.21 -17.27
N ASP A 73 0.94 4.41 -17.39
CA ASP A 73 2.34 4.88 -17.39
C ASP A 73 2.69 5.74 -18.62
N LYS A 74 1.96 5.59 -19.73
CA LYS A 74 2.14 6.43 -20.93
C LYS A 74 1.57 7.84 -20.74
N GLU A 75 0.54 7.98 -19.92
CA GLU A 75 -0.07 9.25 -19.58
C GLU A 75 0.80 9.98 -18.53
N LYS A 76 1.41 11.10 -18.93
CA LYS A 76 2.39 11.84 -18.11
C LYS A 76 1.76 12.74 -17.05
N ASP A 77 0.51 13.10 -17.23
CA ASP A 77 -0.30 13.98 -16.37
C ASP A 77 -1.23 13.21 -15.42
N LEU A 78 -1.33 11.89 -15.59
CA LEU A 78 -2.14 11.03 -14.74
C LEU A 78 -1.35 10.53 -13.52
N LEU A 79 -1.88 10.77 -12.31
CA LEU A 79 -1.35 10.23 -11.04
C LEU A 79 0.14 10.53 -10.82
N VAL A 80 0.58 11.73 -11.19
CA VAL A 80 2.01 12.09 -11.22
C VAL A 80 2.65 11.96 -9.84
N ILE A 81 1.96 12.44 -8.81
CA ILE A 81 2.46 12.44 -7.42
C ILE A 81 2.54 11.01 -6.89
N GLU A 82 1.50 10.21 -7.10
CA GLU A 82 1.43 8.83 -6.62
C GLU A 82 2.46 7.94 -7.32
N LYS A 83 2.65 8.10 -8.62
CA LYS A 83 3.67 7.36 -9.39
C LYS A 83 5.07 7.67 -8.88
N ASP A 84 5.40 8.96 -8.73
CA ASP A 84 6.71 9.39 -8.20
C ASP A 84 6.93 8.87 -6.78
N TYR A 85 5.94 9.00 -5.91
CA TYR A 85 6.00 8.51 -4.54
C TYR A 85 6.21 7.00 -4.47
N LEU A 86 5.38 6.21 -5.17
CA LEU A 86 5.47 4.75 -5.16
C LEU A 86 6.79 4.24 -5.75
N SER A 87 7.35 4.94 -6.74
CA SER A 87 8.68 4.66 -7.29
C SER A 87 9.78 4.81 -6.22
N LYS A 88 9.73 5.89 -5.43
CA LYS A 88 10.68 6.17 -4.34
C LYS A 88 10.50 5.24 -3.13
N LEU A 89 9.27 4.84 -2.84
CA LEU A 89 8.93 3.89 -1.78
C LEU A 89 9.48 2.50 -2.11
N GLY A 90 9.29 2.05 -3.36
CA GLY A 90 9.81 0.77 -3.86
C GLY A 90 9.45 -0.40 -2.95
N THR A 91 10.47 -1.12 -2.47
CA THR A 91 10.32 -2.28 -1.58
C THR A 91 10.62 -1.97 -0.11
N LYS A 92 10.78 -0.69 0.27
CA LYS A 92 11.20 -0.28 1.62
C LYS A 92 10.19 -0.64 2.72
N LEU A 93 8.91 -0.77 2.38
CA LEU A 93 7.90 -1.34 3.28
C LEU A 93 7.97 -2.87 3.23
N THR A 94 8.93 -3.45 3.94
CA THR A 94 9.15 -4.91 3.98
C THR A 94 8.08 -5.63 4.81
N ASP A 95 8.04 -6.96 4.75
CA ASP A 95 7.13 -7.74 5.59
C ASP A 95 7.56 -7.65 7.08
N GLU A 96 8.86 -7.54 7.38
CA GLU A 96 9.39 -7.37 8.74
C GLU A 96 8.99 -6.03 9.38
N LYS A 97 9.06 -4.92 8.63
CA LYS A 97 8.56 -3.62 9.11
C LYS A 97 7.05 -3.71 9.38
N LEU A 98 6.30 -4.36 8.50
CA LEU A 98 4.86 -4.53 8.68
C LEU A 98 4.54 -5.29 9.98
N GLU A 99 5.20 -6.42 10.24
CA GLU A 99 4.98 -7.21 11.45
C GLU A 99 5.39 -6.45 12.72
N SER A 100 6.48 -5.67 12.65
CA SER A 100 6.92 -4.81 13.76
C SER A 100 5.86 -3.75 14.11
N LEU A 101 5.30 -3.11 13.09
CA LEU A 101 4.25 -2.10 13.25
C LEU A 101 2.96 -2.68 13.85
N ILE A 102 2.52 -3.84 13.33
CA ILE A 102 1.32 -4.54 13.82
C ILE A 102 1.51 -4.98 15.27
N SER A 103 2.70 -5.51 15.60
CA SER A 103 3.03 -5.93 16.96
C SER A 103 2.95 -4.76 17.94
N TYR A 104 3.50 -3.60 17.55
CA TYR A 104 3.42 -2.38 18.36
C TYR A 104 1.97 -1.96 18.63
N TRP A 105 1.10 -1.95 17.62
CA TRP A 105 -0.32 -1.65 17.82
C TRP A 105 -1.01 -2.66 18.75
N ARG A 106 -0.65 -3.94 18.68
CA ARG A 106 -1.25 -4.96 19.56
C ARG A 106 -0.90 -4.71 21.02
N TYR A 107 0.36 -4.41 21.34
CA TYR A 107 0.78 -4.14 22.71
C TYR A 107 0.24 -2.80 23.22
N SER A 108 0.28 -1.75 22.39
CA SER A 108 -0.24 -0.43 22.76
C SER A 108 -1.75 -0.42 23.06
N ASN A 109 -2.51 -1.40 22.56
CA ASN A 109 -3.95 -1.54 22.83
C ASN A 109 -4.26 -2.56 23.93
N ALA A 110 -3.27 -3.31 24.45
CA ALA A 110 -3.46 -4.32 25.48
C ALA A 110 -3.24 -3.78 26.90
N ASP A 111 -2.56 -2.63 27.03
CA ASP A 111 -2.30 -1.95 28.31
C ASP A 111 -3.41 -0.95 28.73
N ASN A 112 -4.60 -1.02 28.11
CA ASN A 112 -5.76 -0.15 28.38
C ASN A 112 -7.02 -0.96 28.71
#